data_AF-P81586-F1
#
_entry.id   AF-P81586-F1
#
_cell.length_a   1.000
_cell.length_b   1.000
_cell.length_c   1.000
_cell.angle_alpha   90.00
_cell.angle_beta   90.00
_cell.angle_gamma   90.00
#
_symmetry.space_group_name_H-M   'P 1'
#
loop_
_entity.id
_entity.type
_entity.pdbx_description
1 polymer ?
#
loop_
_entity_poly.entity_id
_entity_poly.type
_entity_poly.pdbx_seq_one_letter_code
_entity_poly.pdbx_strand_id
1 'polypeptide(L)' 'AVLLKGPSGVLFEDGQKRLLPPGVEIVLLTESGAVLSNGENVQF' A
#
# COMPACT_ATOMS: atom_id res chain seq x y z
N ALA A 1 -7.28 6.77 5.49
CA ALA A 1 -6.46 6.17 6.57
C ALA A 1 -6.33 4.67 6.34
N VAL A 2 -5.23 4.07 6.80
CA VAL A 2 -4.92 2.66 6.61
C VAL A 2 -5.47 1.85 7.78
N LEU A 3 -6.30 0.84 7.48
CA LEU A 3 -6.87 -0.07 8.46
C LEU A 3 -5.95 -1.27 8.71
N LEU A 4 -5.44 -1.89 7.63
CA LEU A 4 -4.57 -3.06 7.72
C LEU A 4 -3.51 -3.05 6.62
N LYS A 5 -2.26 -3.31 7.01
CA LYS A 5 -1.12 -3.57 6.11
C LYS A 5 -0.74 -5.04 6.18
N GLY A 6 -0.68 -5.71 5.03
CA GLY A 6 -0.18 -7.08 4.91
C GLY A 6 0.86 -7.21 3.80
N PRO A 7 1.51 -8.40 3.66
CA PRO A 7 2.53 -8.64 2.65
C PRO A 7 2.02 -8.49 1.21
N SER A 8 0.72 -8.69 0.99
CA SER A 8 0.10 -8.65 -0.33
C SER A 8 -0.63 -7.34 -0.64
N GLY A 9 -0.73 -6.40 0.30
CA GLY A 9 -1.61 -5.25 0.11
C GLY A 9 -1.97 -4.45 1.35
N VAL A 10 -2.77 -3.42 1.11
CA VAL A 10 -3.32 -2.51 2.11
C VAL A 10 -4.85 -2.49 2.01
N LEU A 11 -5.51 -2.53 3.16
CA LEU A 11 -6.93 -2.24 3.33
C LEU A 11 -7.07 -0.87 3.99
N PHE A 12 -7.92 -0.02 3.41
CA PHE A 12 -8.25 1.30 3.93
C PHE A 12 -9.52 1.25 4.78
N GLU A 13 -9.66 2.24 5.67
CA GLU A 13 -10.84 2.39 6.53
C GLU A 13 -12.15 2.55 5.75
N ASP A 14 -12.09 3.08 4.52
CA ASP A 14 -13.25 3.20 3.63
C ASP A 14 -13.60 1.88 2.89
N GLY A 15 -12.87 0.80 3.17
CA GLY A 15 -13.04 -0.50 2.54
C GLY A 15 -12.33 -0.67 1.19
N GLN A 16 -11.65 0.36 0.68
CA GLN A 16 -10.81 0.20 -0.50
C GLN A 16 -9.64 -0.73 -0.20
N LYS A 17 -9.25 -1.53 -1.20
CA LYS A 17 -8.10 -2.43 -1.10
C LYS A 17 -7.14 -2.20 -2.25
N ARG A 18 -5.84 -2.24 -1.94
CA ARG A 18 -4.77 -2.10 -2.92
C ARG A 18 -3.84 -3.28 -2.80
N LEU A 19 -3.77 -4.05 -3.86
CA LEU A 19 -2.90 -5.23 -3.94
C LEU A 19 -1.52 -4.78 -4.43
N LEU A 20 -0.50 -5.37 -3.82
CA LEU A 20 0.87 -5.22 -4.26
C LEU A 20 1.17 -6.24 -5.37
N PRO A 21 2.01 -5.86 -6.35
CA PRO A 21 2.55 -6.83 -7.29
C PRO A 21 3.33 -7.95 -6.55
N PRO A 22 3.42 -9.16 -7.14
CA PRO A 22 4.21 -10.24 -6.55
C PRO A 22 5.67 -9.83 -6.30
N GLY A 23 6.17 -10.11 -5.08
CA GLY A 23 7.54 -9.78 -4.68
C GLY A 23 7.78 -8.29 -4.41
N VAL A 24 6.75 -7.45 -4.48
CA VAL A 24 6.84 -6.02 -4.16
C VAL A 24 6.30 -5.77 -2.77
N GLU A 25 7.01 -4.95 -2.01
CA GLU A 25 6.70 -4.60 -0.63
C GLU A 25 6.51 -3.09 -0.49
N ILE A 26 5.84 -2.66 0.58
CA ILE A 26 5.70 -1.24 0.92
C ILE A 26 6.86 -0.82 1.80
N VAL A 27 7.71 0.05 1.24
CA VAL A 27 8.87 0.63 1.90
C VAL A 27 8.47 1.81 2.79
N LEU A 28 7.56 2.67 2.29
CA LEU A 28 7.03 3.80 3.04
C LEU A 28 5.52 3.89 2.83
N LEU A 29 4.78 4.17 3.91
CA LEU A 29 3.34 4.39 3.88
C LEU A 29 3.03 5.68 4.64
N THR A 30 2.19 6.52 4.04
CA THR A 30 1.72 7.79 4.60
C THR A 30 0.20 7.83 4.47
N GLU A 31 -0.43 8.89 4.99
CA GLU A 31 -1.88 9.05 4.89
C GLU A 31 -2.38 9.26 3.45
N SER A 32 -1.50 9.72 2.54
CA SER A 32 -1.84 10.07 1.15
C SER A 32 -1.25 9.10 0.11
N GLY A 33 -0.44 8.13 0.51
CA GLY A 33 0.21 7.24 -0.46
C GLY A 33 1.29 6.34 0.11
N ALA A 34 1.88 5.55 -0.79
CA ALA A 34 2.91 4.56 -0.50
C ALA A 34 4.06 4.62 -1.52
N VAL A 35 5.27 4.29 -1.05
CA VAL A 35 6.44 3.99 -1.89
C VAL A 35 6.68 2.50 -1.85
N LEU A 36 6.80 1.89 -3.03
CA LEU A 36 7.00 0.46 -3.22
C LEU A 36 8.47 0.12 -3.45
N SER A 37 8.85 -1.12 -3.13
CA SER A 37 10.23 -1.60 -3.26
C SER A 37 10.74 -1.67 -4.70
N ASN A 38 9.84 -1.67 -5.68
CA ASN A 38 10.17 -1.58 -7.10
C ASN A 38 10.37 -0.13 -7.60
N GLY A 39 10.28 0.86 -6.70
CA GLY A 39 10.44 2.28 -7.02
C GLY A 39 9.15 2.98 -7.46
N GLU A 40 8.02 2.28 -7.51
CA GLU A 40 6.73 2.90 -7.82
C GLU A 40 6.18 3.69 -6.62
N ASN A 41 5.45 4.76 -6.92
CA ASN A 41 4.70 5.54 -5.97
C ASN A 41 3.20 5.35 -6.24
N VAL A 42 2.44 5.02 -5.20
CA VAL A 42 0.99 4.85 -5.29
C VAL A 42 0.32 5.90 -4.41
N GLN A 43 -0.61 6.67 -4.99
CA GLN A 43 -1.39 7.68 -4.27
C GLN A 43 -2.80 7.19 -3.99
N PHE A 44 -3.35 7.59 -2.85
CA PHE A 44 -4.72 7.27 -2.41
C PHE A 44 -5.45 8.54 -1.98
#